data_AF-A0A800J345-F1
#
_entry.id   AF-A0A800J345-F1
#
_cell.length_a   1.000
_cell.length_b   1.000
_cell.length_c   1.000
_cell.angle_alpha   90.00
_cell.angle_beta   90.00
_cell.angle_gamma   90.00
#
_symmetry.space_group_name_H-M   'P 1'
#
loop_
_entity.id
_entity.type
_entity.pdbx_description
1 polymer ?
#
loop_
_entity_poly.entity_id
_entity_poly.type
_entity_poly.pdbx_seq_one_letter_code
_entity_poly.pdbx_strand_id
1 'polypeptide(L)' 'VPVVKNGEVVPGKVMTLTLSCDHRVVDGATGAEFLTDVKSLLEEPSLMLL' A
#
# COMPACT_ATOMS: atom_id res chain seq x y z
N VAL A 1 8.56 14.13 -0.84
CA VAL A 1 9.27 13.34 -1.87
C VAL A 1 8.53 13.49 -3.19
N PRO A 2 9.22 13.62 -4.33
CA PRO A 2 8.55 13.73 -5.62
C PRO A 2 7.84 12.41 -5.97
N VAL A 3 6.61 12.50 -6.50
CA VAL A 3 5.84 11.37 -7.03
C VAL A 3 5.30 11.72 -8.41
N VAL A 4 5.12 10.72 -9.27
CA VAL A 4 4.50 10.92 -10.58
C VAL A 4 3.00 10.72 -10.44
N LYS A 5 2.21 11.74 -10.78
CA LYS A 5 0.75 11.66 -10.90
C LYS A 5 0.35 12.18 -12.27
N ASN A 6 -0.41 11.39 -13.03
CA ASN A 6 -0.89 11.76 -14.37
C ASN A 6 0.22 12.22 -15.34
N GLY A 7 1.43 11.67 -15.22
CA GLY A 7 2.59 12.03 -16.04
C GLY A 7 3.39 13.25 -15.54
N GLU A 8 2.96 13.92 -14.47
CA GLU A 8 3.65 15.07 -13.90
C GLU A 8 4.32 14.73 -12.56
N VAL A 9 5.46 15.37 -12.29
CA VAL A 9 6.17 15.24 -11.02
C VAL A 9 5.61 16.25 -10.02
N VAL A 10 4.97 15.76 -8.96
CA VAL A 10 4.34 16.59 -7.91
C VAL A 10 4.91 16.24 -6.53
N PRO A 11 4.85 17.17 -5.55
CA PRO A 11 5.15 16.84 -4.15
C PRO A 11 4.17 15.78 -3.61
N GLY A 12 4.69 14.64 -3.15
CA GLY A 12 3.93 13.56 -2.54
C GLY A 12 4.20 13.41 -1.04
N LYS A 13 3.14 13.06 -0.30
CA LYS A 13 3.21 12.55 1.07
C LYS A 13 3.29 11.03 1.01
N VAL A 14 4.46 10.48 1.36
CA VAL A 14 4.76 9.05 1.26
C VAL A 14 5.15 8.54 2.64
N MET A 15 4.75 7.32 2.94
CA MET A 15 5.16 6.58 4.14
C MET A 15 5.56 5.16 3.76
N THR A 16 6.53 4.59 4.48
CA THR A 16 6.93 3.20 4.31
C THR A 16 6.11 2.32 5.25
N LEU A 17 5.62 1.20 4.73
CA LEU A 17 4.96 0.14 5.50
C LEU A 17 5.81 -1.12 5.48
N THR A 18 5.88 -1.82 6.62
CA THR A 18 6.60 -3.08 6.76
C THR A 18 5.67 -4.11 7.38
N LEU A 19 5.54 -5.28 6.74
CA LEU A 19 4.81 -6.42 7.26
C LEU A 19 5.80 -7.50 7.72
N SER A 20 5.66 -7.95 8.96
CA SER A 20 6.28 -9.18 9.44
C SER A 20 5.22 -10.28 9.48
N CYS A 21 5.51 -11.42 8.85
CA CYS A 21 4.57 -12.54 8.77
C CYS A 21 5.28 -13.88 9.04
N ASP A 22 4.52 -14.86 9.51
CA ASP A 22 5.00 -16.24 9.64
C ASP A 22 4.94 -16.93 8.27
N HIS A 23 6.10 -17.16 7.67
CA HIS A 23 6.19 -17.66 6.30
C HIS A 23 5.75 -19.13 6.13
N ARG A 24 5.52 -19.85 7.24
CA ARG A 24 4.95 -21.20 7.20
C ARG A 24 3.45 -21.17 6.89
N VAL A 25 2.81 -20.02 7.12
CA VAL A 25 1.36 -19.83 6.99
C VAL A 25 1.05 -18.84 5.88
N VAL A 26 1.88 -17.81 5.69
CA VAL A 26 1.69 -16.75 4.71
C VAL A 26 2.85 -16.77 3.73
N ASP A 27 2.56 -16.95 2.44
CA ASP A 27 3.58 -16.79 1.40
C ASP A 27 3.79 -15.32 1.01
N GLY A 28 4.85 -15.06 0.25
CA GLY A 28 5.18 -13.71 -0.20
C GLY A 28 4.12 -13.07 -1.10
N ALA A 29 3.37 -13.86 -1.88
CA ALA A 29 2.33 -13.35 -2.76
C ALA A 29 1.15 -12.82 -1.95
N THR A 30 0.67 -13.62 -0.99
CA THR A 30 -0.41 -13.26 -0.06
C THR A 30 -0.01 -12.04 0.79
N GLY A 31 1.23 -12.01 1.28
CA GLY A 31 1.74 -10.86 2.05
C GLY A 31 1.82 -9.57 1.23
N ALA A 32 2.19 -9.66 -0.04
CA ALA A 32 2.23 -8.52 -0.95
C ALA A 32 0.83 -8.02 -1.34
N GLU A 33 -0.10 -8.94 -1.56
CA GLU A 33 -1.52 -8.62 -1.83
C GLU A 33 -2.13 -7.88 -0.64
N PHE A 34 -1.93 -8.40 0.58
CA PHE A 34 -2.39 -7.75 1.81
C PHE A 34 -1.82 -6.32 1.96
N LEU A 35 -0.52 -6.11 1.74
CA LEU A 35 0.08 -4.77 1.80
C LEU A 35 -0.48 -3.83 0.72
N THR A 36 -0.82 -4.37 -0.44
CA THR A 36 -1.45 -3.60 -1.54
C THR A 36 -2.86 -3.17 -1.14
N ASP A 37 -3.65 -4.05 -0.54
CA ASP A 37 -4.98 -3.73 -0.04
C ASP A 37 -4.91 -2.67 1.05
N VAL A 38 -4.04 -2.86 2.04
CA VAL A 38 -3.84 -1.87 3.12
C VAL A 38 -3.41 -0.52 2.55
N LYS A 39 -2.52 -0.49 1.55
CA LYS A 39 -2.15 0.75 0.86
C LYS A 39 -3.38 1.42 0.25
N SER A 40 -4.19 0.69 -0.53
CA SER A 40 -5.37 1.24 -1.19
C SER A 40 -6.36 1.82 -0.19
N LEU A 41 -6.60 1.13 0.93
CA LEU A 41 -7.50 1.61 1.98
C LEU A 41 -6.96 2.86 2.69
N LEU A 42 -5.64 3.00 2.84
CA LEU A 42 -5.03 4.20 3.44
C LEU A 42 -4.99 5.39 2.47
N GLU A 43 -4.83 5.13 1.17
CA GLU A 43 -4.87 6.16 0.12
C GLU A 43 -6.31 6.63 -0.16
N GLU A 44 -7.29 5.74 -0.02
CA GLU A 44 -8.73 6.03 -0.21
C GLU A 44 -9.60 5.40 0.90
N PRO A 45 -9.74 6.06 2.08
CA PRO A 45 -10.45 5.52 3.23
C PRO A 45 -11.95 5.23 3.01
N SER A 46 -12.59 5.84 2.00
CA SER A 46 -13.98 5.55 1.64
C SER A 46 -14.20 4.09 1.24
N LEU A 47 -13.17 3.40 0.75
CA LEU A 47 -13.23 1.98 0.42
C LEU A 47 -13.53 1.09 1.64
N MET A 48 -13.29 1.57 2.88
CA MET A 48 -13.63 0.84 4.09
C MET A 48 -15.13 0.92 4.47
N LEU A 49 -15.90 1.82 3.84
CA LEU A 49 -17.29 2.12 4.19
C LEU A 49 -18.32 1.50 3.22
N LEU A 50 -17.85 0.83 2.17
CA LEU A 50 -18.67 0.13 1.18
C LEU A 50 -18.91 -1.32 1.61
#